data_AF-A0A969DMN6-F1
#
_entry.id   AF-A0A969DMN6-F1
#
_cell.length_a   1.000
_cell.length_b   1.000
_cell.length_c   1.000
_cell.angle_alpha   90.00
_cell.angle_beta   90.00
_cell.angle_gamma   90.00
#
_symmetry.space_group_name_H-M   'P 1'
#
loop_
_entity.id
_entity.type
_entity.pdbx_description
1 polymer ?
#
loop_
_entity_poly.entity_id
_entity_poly.type
_entity_poly.pdbx_seq_one_letter_code
_entity_poly.pdbx_strand_id
1 'polypeptide(L)'
;MFDIQDQESEGTQKIFALAGPLVDILENGRVLVVDEFDARLHPLISRAIVELFNSGESNPNNAQFILMTHDTNLLTNRIFRRDQIWFTEKDQYGATDLYSLAEYKGVRNDDPYENNYIKGRYGAIPYIGNLESIIDGHG
;
A
#
# COMPACT_ATOMS: atom_id res chain seq x y z
N MET A 1 14.96 30.76 0.85
CA MET A 1 14.80 29.33 0.54
C MET A 1 14.41 28.67 1.85
N PHE A 2 13.18 28.16 1.95
CA PHE A 2 12.71 27.54 3.20
C PHE A 2 13.47 26.23 3.37
N ASP A 3 14.23 26.12 4.47
CA ASP A 3 15.04 24.93 4.75
C ASP A 3 14.17 23.88 5.44
N ILE A 4 13.47 23.10 4.62
CA ILE A 4 12.54 22.04 5.05
C ILE A 4 13.34 20.87 5.67
N GLN A 5 14.63 20.75 5.39
CA GLN A 5 15.45 19.60 5.77
C GLN A 5 15.75 19.52 7.27
N ASP A 6 15.87 20.66 7.96
CA ASP A 6 16.26 20.70 9.37
C ASP A 6 15.10 20.91 10.35
N GLN A 7 13.91 21.28 9.86
CA GLN A 7 12.78 21.73 10.70
C GLN A 7 11.57 20.78 10.68
N GLU A 8 11.47 19.90 9.68
CA GLU A 8 10.28 19.09 9.44
C GLU A 8 10.54 17.59 9.64
N SER A 9 9.49 16.85 9.98
CA SER A 9 9.57 15.38 10.09
C SER A 9 9.93 14.76 8.74
N GLU A 10 10.57 13.59 8.76
CA GLU A 10 10.89 12.87 7.52
C GLU A 10 9.64 12.59 6.65
N GLY A 11 8.48 12.42 7.28
CA GLY A 11 7.21 12.24 6.58
C GLY A 11 6.74 13.51 5.87
N THR A 12 6.88 14.68 6.51
CA THR A 12 6.60 15.96 5.86
C THR A 12 7.51 16.17 4.64
N GLN A 13 8.80 15.88 4.78
CA GLN A 13 9.77 16.00 3.68
C GLN A 13 9.41 15.10 2.49
N LYS A 14 9.00 13.84 2.75
CA LYS A 14 8.56 12.92 1.71
C LYS A 14 7.32 13.43 0.96
N ILE A 15 6.35 14.01 1.69
CA ILE A 15 5.14 14.58 1.06
C ILE A 15 5.49 15.77 0.18
N PHE A 16 6.33 16.68 0.64
CA PHE A 16 6.75 17.82 -0.18
C PHE A 16 7.48 17.38 -1.45
N ALA A 17 8.32 16.34 -1.36
CA ALA A 17 8.96 15.76 -2.53
C ALA A 17 7.96 15.10 -3.50
N LEU A 18 6.91 14.45 -2.98
CA LEU A 18 5.87 13.80 -3.78
C LEU A 18 4.82 14.77 -4.33
N ALA A 19 4.61 15.93 -3.72
CA ALA A 19 3.52 16.85 -4.08
C ALA A 19 3.59 17.30 -5.55
N GLY A 20 4.77 17.68 -6.04
CA GLY A 20 4.95 18.08 -7.44
C GLY A 20 4.57 16.97 -8.43
N PRO A 21 5.17 15.77 -8.33
CA PRO A 21 4.79 14.62 -9.13
C PRO A 21 3.29 14.27 -9.05
N LEU A 22 2.71 14.24 -7.84
CA LEU A 22 1.30 13.91 -7.64
C LEU A 22 0.37 14.86 -8.40
N VAL A 23 0.65 16.17 -8.35
CA VAL A 23 -0.12 17.20 -9.06
C VAL A 23 0.03 17.02 -10.58
N ASP A 24 1.26 16.93 -11.10
CA ASP A 24 1.49 16.74 -12.55
C ASP A 24 0.76 15.51 -13.09
N ILE A 25 0.73 14.43 -12.32
CA ILE A 25 0.11 13.18 -12.72
C ILE A 25 -1.42 13.29 -12.76
N LEU A 26 -2.04 13.89 -11.74
CA LEU A 26 -3.49 14.14 -11.69
C LEU A 26 -3.95 15.11 -12.79
N GLU A 27 -3.15 16.15 -13.07
CA GLU A 27 -3.46 17.14 -14.11
C GLU A 27 -3.34 16.57 -15.52
N ASN A 28 -2.39 15.66 -15.75
CA ASN A 28 -2.10 15.14 -17.09
C ASN A 28 -2.61 13.71 -17.35
N GLY A 29 -3.28 13.08 -16.39
CA GLY A 29 -3.81 11.72 -16.54
C GLY A 29 -2.73 10.66 -16.71
N ARG A 30 -1.59 10.83 -16.02
CA ARG A 30 -0.42 9.95 -16.17
C ARG A 30 -0.48 8.75 -15.22
N VAL A 31 0.48 7.84 -15.37
CA VAL A 31 0.68 6.71 -14.46
C VAL A 31 1.86 7.00 -13.53
N LEU A 32 1.65 6.84 -12.24
CA LEU A 32 2.68 6.86 -11.21
C LEU A 32 2.84 5.46 -10.63
N VAL A 33 4.08 4.98 -10.54
CA VAL A 33 4.42 3.73 -9.86
C VAL A 33 5.35 4.04 -8.71
N VAL A 34 4.98 3.68 -7.48
CA VAL A 34 5.79 3.93 -6.28
C VAL A 34 5.93 2.67 -5.46
N ASP A 35 7.17 2.27 -5.21
CA ASP A 35 7.49 1.23 -4.25
C ASP A 35 7.63 1.81 -2.84
N GLU A 36 7.37 1.00 -1.81
CA GLU A 36 7.37 1.40 -0.39
C GLU A 36 6.69 2.75 -0.13
N PHE A 37 5.47 2.90 -0.65
CA PHE A 37 4.75 4.18 -0.60
C PHE A 37 4.52 4.65 0.84
N ASP A 38 4.22 3.73 1.74
CA ASP A 38 4.02 3.95 3.18
C ASP A 38 5.30 4.31 3.94
N ALA A 39 6.49 4.09 3.38
CA ALA A 39 7.74 4.35 4.09
C ALA A 39 7.81 5.81 4.57
N ARG A 40 7.90 6.02 5.87
CA ARG A 40 7.96 7.35 6.52
C ARG A 40 6.69 8.21 6.39
N LEU A 41 5.62 7.72 5.76
CA LEU A 41 4.34 8.43 5.72
C LEU A 41 3.45 7.98 6.88
N HIS A 42 2.71 8.93 7.46
CA HIS A 42 1.65 8.59 8.38
C HIS A 42 0.51 7.89 7.60
N PRO A 43 -0.08 6.77 8.07
CA PRO A 43 -1.10 6.00 7.35
C PRO A 43 -2.27 6.83 6.82
N LEU A 44 -2.74 7.82 7.60
CA LEU A 44 -3.80 8.74 7.18
C LEU A 44 -3.45 9.58 5.93
N ILE A 45 -2.17 9.93 5.76
CA ILE A 45 -1.70 10.71 4.62
C ILE A 45 -1.64 9.82 3.38
N SER A 46 -1.06 8.61 3.51
CA SER A 46 -1.05 7.60 2.45
C SER A 46 -2.47 7.34 1.95
N ARG A 47 -3.42 7.18 2.89
CA ARG A 47 -4.84 7.02 2.60
C ARG A 47 -5.43 8.22 1.85
N ALA A 48 -5.18 9.43 2.32
CA ALA A 48 -5.71 10.63 1.68
C ALA A 48 -5.22 10.76 0.22
N ILE A 49 -3.95 10.44 -0.04
CA ILE A 49 -3.39 10.45 -1.40
C ILE A 49 -4.11 9.43 -2.28
N VAL A 50 -4.32 8.20 -1.80
CA VAL A 50 -5.06 7.19 -2.57
C VAL A 50 -6.50 7.62 -2.86
N GLU A 51 -7.18 8.22 -1.88
CA GLU A 51 -8.55 8.75 -2.04
C GLU A 51 -8.62 9.83 -3.13
N LEU A 52 -7.57 10.65 -3.32
CA LEU A 52 -7.49 11.61 -4.43
C LEU A 52 -7.55 10.94 -5.80
N PHE A 53 -6.86 9.80 -5.98
CA PHE A 53 -6.86 9.08 -7.24
C PHE A 53 -8.18 8.32 -7.49
N ASN A 54 -8.90 7.95 -6.44
CA ASN A 54 -10.17 7.22 -6.52
C ASN A 54 -11.41 8.12 -6.62
N SER A 55 -11.26 9.45 -6.59
CA SER A 55 -12.36 10.40 -6.75
C SER A 55 -12.36 11.03 -8.14
N GLY A 56 -13.52 10.99 -8.82
CA GLY A 56 -13.69 11.64 -10.13
C GLY A 56 -13.65 13.17 -10.06
N GLU A 57 -13.82 13.77 -8.88
CA GLU A 57 -13.70 15.21 -8.69
C GLU A 57 -12.23 15.66 -8.68
N SER A 58 -11.36 14.91 -7.99
CA SER A 58 -9.92 15.22 -7.89
C SER A 58 -9.08 14.57 -8.98
N ASN A 59 -9.55 13.49 -9.61
CA ASN A 59 -8.89 12.79 -10.70
C ASN A 59 -9.74 12.76 -11.99
N PRO A 60 -10.09 13.92 -12.57
CA PRO A 60 -10.94 13.99 -13.77
C PRO A 60 -10.24 13.44 -15.03
N ASN A 61 -8.91 13.35 -15.01
CA ASN A 61 -8.10 12.91 -16.15
C ASN A 61 -7.76 11.41 -16.11
N ASN A 62 -8.33 10.64 -15.17
CA ASN A 62 -8.09 9.21 -15.01
C ASN A 62 -6.60 8.84 -14.84
N ALA A 63 -5.86 9.64 -14.08
CA ALA A 63 -4.52 9.29 -13.67
C ALA A 63 -4.51 7.98 -12.88
N GLN A 64 -3.45 7.19 -13.03
CA GLN A 64 -3.32 5.90 -12.36
C GLN A 64 -2.20 5.95 -11.34
N PHE A 65 -2.47 5.43 -10.15
CA PHE A 65 -1.48 5.29 -9.11
C PHE A 65 -1.34 3.83 -8.72
N ILE A 66 -0.19 3.25 -9.08
CA ILE A 66 0.20 1.89 -8.75
C ILE A 66 1.19 2.00 -7.60
N LEU A 67 0.86 1.40 -6.46
CA LEU A 67 1.70 1.49 -5.28
C LEU A 67 1.92 0.13 -4.64
N MET A 68 3.09 -0.04 -4.07
CA MET A 68 3.45 -1.16 -3.20
C MET A 68 3.56 -0.63 -1.77
N THR A 69 3.02 -1.38 -0.81
CA THR A 69 2.93 -0.95 0.59
C THR A 69 2.95 -2.14 1.53
N HIS A 70 3.51 -1.95 2.72
CA HIS A 70 3.39 -2.90 3.82
C HIS A 70 2.29 -2.51 4.82
N ASP A 71 1.73 -1.30 4.69
CA ASP A 71 0.64 -0.80 5.53
C ASP A 71 -0.69 -1.48 5.23
N THR A 72 -1.12 -2.36 6.14
CA THR A 72 -2.40 -3.07 6.04
C THR A 72 -3.62 -2.17 6.24
N ASN A 73 -3.46 -0.96 6.80
CA ASN A 73 -4.58 -0.03 7.00
C ASN A 73 -5.20 0.43 5.68
N LEU A 74 -4.44 0.35 4.57
CA LEU A 74 -4.93 0.64 3.23
C LEU A 74 -5.79 -0.51 2.67
N LEU A 75 -5.70 -1.72 3.23
CA LEU A 75 -6.42 -2.90 2.76
C LEU A 75 -7.89 -2.90 3.21
N THR A 76 -8.68 -2.02 2.61
CA THR A 76 -10.09 -1.84 2.95
C THR A 76 -10.98 -1.70 1.73
N ASN A 77 -12.18 -2.27 1.84
CA ASN A 77 -13.25 -2.16 0.86
C ASN A 77 -13.86 -0.76 0.71
N ARG A 78 -13.48 0.19 1.58
CA ARG A 78 -13.90 1.59 1.49
C ARG A 78 -13.08 2.38 0.49
N ILE A 79 -11.82 1.97 0.28
CA ILE A 79 -10.86 2.67 -0.56
C ILE A 79 -10.68 1.93 -1.88
N PHE A 80 -10.60 0.60 -1.83
CA PHE A 80 -10.32 -0.22 -3.01
C PHE A 80 -11.43 -1.20 -3.31
N ARG A 81 -11.65 -1.43 -4.61
CA ARG A 81 -12.34 -2.62 -5.09
C ARG A 81 -11.40 -3.83 -5.08
N ARG A 82 -11.98 -5.02 -5.15
CA ARG A 82 -11.22 -6.30 -5.13
C ARG A 82 -10.22 -6.41 -6.28
N ASP A 83 -10.55 -5.90 -7.45
CA ASP A 83 -9.69 -5.90 -8.65
C ASP A 83 -8.50 -4.93 -8.56
N GLN A 84 -8.55 -3.99 -7.61
CA GLN A 84 -7.46 -3.02 -7.37
C GLN A 84 -6.49 -3.52 -6.28
N ILE A 85 -6.80 -4.62 -5.61
CA ILE A 85 -5.97 -5.21 -4.57
C ILE A 85 -5.25 -6.42 -5.15
N TRP A 86 -3.93 -6.42 -5.01
CA TRP A 86 -3.04 -7.47 -5.47
C TRP A 86 -2.10 -7.87 -4.35
N PHE A 87 -1.85 -9.16 -4.23
CA PHE A 87 -0.93 -9.73 -3.25
C PHE A 87 0.25 -10.37 -3.95
N THR A 88 1.41 -10.31 -3.30
CA THR A 88 2.62 -11.00 -3.73
C THR A 88 2.97 -12.06 -2.70
N GLU A 89 3.14 -13.30 -3.13
CA GLU A 89 3.60 -14.41 -2.29
C GLU A 89 4.85 -15.04 -2.90
N LYS A 90 5.84 -15.37 -2.08
CA LYS A 90 7.03 -16.07 -2.54
C LYS A 90 6.91 -17.55 -2.27
N ASP A 91 7.18 -18.37 -3.27
CA ASP A 91 7.25 -19.82 -3.11
C ASP A 91 8.56 -20.25 -2.42
N GLN A 92 8.66 -21.54 -2.12
CA GLN A 92 9.84 -22.15 -1.50
C GLN A 92 11.11 -22.11 -2.38
N TYR A 93 10.98 -21.82 -3.67
CA TYR A 93 12.07 -21.69 -4.63
C TYR A 93 12.47 -20.22 -4.86
N GLY A 94 11.80 -19.29 -4.19
CA GLY A 94 12.04 -17.85 -4.30
C GLY A 94 11.36 -17.18 -5.50
N ALA A 95 10.51 -17.89 -6.24
CA ALA A 95 9.66 -17.30 -7.26
C ALA A 95 8.53 -16.49 -6.61
N THR A 96 8.17 -15.35 -7.18
CA THR A 96 7.07 -14.51 -6.68
C THR A 96 5.84 -14.73 -7.53
N ASP A 97 4.75 -15.16 -6.89
CA ASP A 97 3.41 -15.20 -7.46
C ASP A 97 2.67 -13.90 -7.14
N LEU A 98 1.97 -13.37 -8.13
CA LEU A 98 1.18 -12.13 -8.04
C LEU A 98 -0.27 -12.47 -8.42
N TYR A 99 -1.22 -12.16 -7.55
CA TYR A 99 -2.63 -12.49 -7.75
C TYR A 99 -3.57 -11.44 -7.15
N SER A 100 -4.74 -11.25 -7.75
CA SER A 100 -5.72 -10.27 -7.29
C SER A 100 -6.67 -10.82 -6.22
N LEU A 101 -7.13 -9.97 -5.30
CA LEU A 101 -8.23 -10.31 -4.40
C LEU A 101 -9.51 -10.70 -5.16
N ALA A 102 -9.69 -10.19 -6.38
CA ALA A 102 -10.83 -10.53 -7.23
C ALA A 102 -10.86 -12.01 -7.67
N GLU A 103 -9.71 -12.70 -7.64
CA GLU A 103 -9.61 -14.12 -8.04
C GLU A 103 -10.13 -15.07 -6.94
N TYR A 104 -10.27 -14.59 -5.70
CA TYR A 104 -10.79 -15.38 -4.59
C TYR A 104 -12.31 -15.59 -4.70
N LYS A 105 -12.71 -16.84 -4.87
CA LYS A 105 -14.12 -17.24 -4.84
C LYS A 105 -14.71 -17.03 -3.45
N GLY A 106 -15.84 -16.32 -3.38
CA GLY A 106 -16.60 -16.13 -2.14
C GLY A 106 -16.25 -14.87 -1.34
N VAL A 107 -15.25 -14.09 -1.74
CA VAL A 107 -14.97 -12.78 -1.13
C VAL A 107 -15.99 -11.77 -1.64
N ARG A 108 -16.74 -11.14 -0.72
CA ARG A 108 -17.74 -10.13 -1.05
C ARG A 108 -17.13 -8.73 -1.06
N ASN A 109 -17.83 -7.79 -1.70
CA ASN A 109 -17.39 -6.38 -1.73
C ASN A 109 -17.41 -5.72 -0.34
N ASP A 110 -18.22 -6.24 0.59
CA ASP A 110 -18.38 -5.71 1.94
C ASP A 110 -17.56 -6.45 3.01
N ASP A 111 -16.79 -7.47 2.63
CA ASP A 111 -15.97 -8.24 3.57
C ASP A 111 -14.85 -7.38 4.19
N PRO A 112 -14.46 -7.67 5.45
CA PRO A 112 -13.38 -6.94 6.12
C PRO A 112 -12.01 -7.42 5.63
N TYR A 113 -11.50 -6.79 4.56
CA TYR A 113 -10.30 -7.23 3.84
C TYR A 113 -9.05 -7.34 4.74
N GLU A 114 -8.69 -6.28 5.46
CA GLU A 114 -7.56 -6.29 6.40
C GLU A 114 -7.65 -7.44 7.42
N ASN A 115 -8.78 -7.57 8.11
CA ASN A 115 -8.95 -8.63 9.11
C ASN A 115 -8.83 -10.03 8.52
N ASN A 116 -9.34 -10.24 7.30
CA ASN A 116 -9.23 -11.51 6.61
C ASN A 116 -7.79 -11.80 6.19
N TYR A 117 -7.06 -10.78 5.72
CA TYR A 117 -5.64 -10.87 5.39
C TYR A 117 -4.79 -11.23 6.62
N ILE A 118 -4.96 -10.52 7.74
CA ILE A 118 -4.24 -10.79 9.00
C ILE A 118 -4.50 -12.23 9.50
N LYS A 119 -5.69 -12.78 9.25
CA LYS A 119 -6.03 -14.18 9.56
C LYS A 119 -5.47 -15.20 8.56
N GLY A 120 -4.71 -14.76 7.55
CA GLY A 120 -4.11 -15.61 6.52
C GLY A 120 -5.07 -16.10 5.45
N ARG A 121 -6.28 -15.54 5.34
CA ARG A 121 -7.29 -16.02 4.38
C ARG A 121 -6.92 -15.78 2.92
N TYR A 122 -6.03 -14.82 2.66
CA TYR A 122 -5.60 -14.44 1.31
C TYR A 122 -4.14 -14.82 1.04
N GLY A 123 -3.54 -15.69 1.84
CA GLY A 123 -2.11 -15.99 1.72
C GLY A 123 -1.25 -14.75 1.97
N ALA A 124 -0.06 -14.70 1.37
CA ALA A 124 0.88 -13.56 1.43
C ALA A 124 1.23 -13.04 2.84
N ILE A 125 0.93 -13.81 3.89
CA ILE A 125 1.31 -13.48 5.27
C ILE A 125 2.73 -13.97 5.56
N PRO A 126 3.58 -13.17 6.23
CA PRO A 126 4.93 -13.59 6.55
C PRO A 126 4.92 -14.78 7.52
N TYR A 127 5.73 -15.80 7.22
CA TYR A 127 5.97 -16.88 8.17
C TYR A 127 6.92 -16.40 9.26
N ILE A 128 6.32 -15.93 10.35
CA ILE A 128 7.03 -15.63 11.59
C ILE A 128 7.14 -16.97 12.33
N GLY A 129 8.25 -17.69 12.13
CA GLY A 129 8.52 -18.94 12.83
C GLY A 129 8.61 -18.77 14.36
N ASN A 130 9.07 -19.79 15.08
CA ASN A 130 9.26 -19.66 16.52
C ASN A 130 10.44 -18.70 16.84
N LEU A 131 10.14 -17.42 17.08
CA LEU A 131 11.15 -16.43 17.48
C LEU A 131 11.84 -16.80 18.80
N GLU A 132 11.19 -17.53 19.70
CA GLU A 132 11.77 -17.95 20.98
C GLU A 132 12.98 -18.86 20.76
N SER A 133 12.93 -19.70 19.71
CA SER A 133 14.07 -20.57 19.35
C SER A 133 15.32 -19.81 18.91
N ILE A 134 15.20 -18.54 18.50
CA ILE A 134 16.33 -17.66 18.18
C ILE A 134 16.96 -17.12 19.47
N ILE A 135 16.18 -16.95 20.54
CA ILE A 135 16.64 -16.45 21.83
C ILE A 135 17.32 -17.58 22.63
N ASP A 136 16.81 -18.81 22.53
CA ASP A 136 17.32 -19.97 23.28
C ASP A 136 18.61 -20.57 22.68
N GLY A 137 19.01 -20.20 21.47
CA GLY A 137 20.23 -20.66 20.80
C GLY A 137 21.53 -19.99 21.28
N HIS A 138 21.49 -19.13 22.31
CA HIS A 138 22.64 -18.42 22.88
C HIS A 138 22.84 -18.67 24.40
N GLY A 139 22.33 -19.78 24.92
CA GLY A 139 22.58 -20.27 26.28
C GLY A 139 23.69 -21.32 26.36
#